data_AF-E1THF2-F1
#
_entry.id   AF-E1THF2-F1
#
_cell.length_a   1.000
_cell.length_b   1.000
_cell.length_c   1.000
_cell.angle_alpha   90.00
_cell.angle_beta   90.00
_cell.angle_gamma   90.00
#
_symmetry.space_group_name_H-M   'P 1'
#
loop_
_entity.id
_entity.type
_entity.pdbx_description
1 polymer ?
#
loop_
_entity_poly.entity_id
_entity_poly.type
_entity_poly.pdbx_seq_one_letter_code
_entity_poly.pdbx_strand_id
1 'polypeptide(L)' 'MSNAAFNAAQTPADSPLPLAADTCDDFSRILTLARDAGMLVTLDGQIGREKYQSIAGSLQAFRRFAQALRDTAAR' A
#
# COMPACT_ATOMS: atom_id res chain seq x y z
N MET A 1 -0.03 0.48 58.94
CA MET A 1 0.21 -0.76 58.20
C MET A 1 0.19 -0.42 56.71
N SER A 2 1.34 -0.51 56.05
CA SER A 2 1.52 -0.23 54.62
C SER A 2 0.89 -1.33 53.78
N ASN A 3 0.32 -0.99 52.63
CA ASN A 3 0.18 -1.94 51.54
C ASN A 3 0.63 -1.27 50.23
N ALA A 4 1.85 -1.60 49.84
CA ALA A 4 2.39 -1.33 48.52
C ALA A 4 2.03 -2.51 47.62
N ALA A 5 1.29 -2.26 46.54
CA ALA A 5 1.26 -3.14 45.39
C ALA A 5 1.07 -2.26 44.15
N PHE A 6 2.19 -1.72 43.68
CA PHE A 6 2.26 -1.02 42.41
C PHE A 6 2.04 -2.09 41.32
N ASN A 7 0.84 -2.14 40.77
CA ASN A 7 0.53 -3.05 39.67
C ASN A 7 1.30 -2.53 38.46
N ALA A 8 2.37 -3.26 38.09
CA ALA A 8 3.19 -2.96 36.93
C ALA A 8 2.27 -2.82 35.72
N ALA A 9 2.31 -1.65 35.08
CA ALA A 9 1.61 -1.38 33.84
C ALA A 9 1.93 -2.50 32.85
N GLN A 10 0.94 -3.35 32.58
CA GLN A 10 0.92 -4.21 31.42
C GLN A 10 0.88 -3.28 30.21
N THR A 11 2.05 -3.02 29.64
CA THR A 11 2.16 -2.45 28.29
C THR A 11 1.54 -3.47 27.34
N PRO A 12 0.45 -3.15 26.60
CA PRO A 12 0.06 -3.99 25.49
C PRO A 12 1.11 -3.81 24.40
N ALA A 13 2.08 -4.72 24.39
CA ALA A 13 2.89 -5.00 23.21
C ALA A 13 1.98 -5.55 22.11
N ASP A 14 2.26 -5.12 20.88
CA ASP A 14 1.77 -5.69 19.62
C ASP A 14 0.25 -5.73 19.42
N SER A 15 -0.34 -4.58 19.14
CA SER A 15 -1.35 -4.55 18.08
C SER A 15 -0.62 -4.61 16.74
N PRO A 16 -0.80 -5.65 15.90
CA PRO A 16 -0.28 -5.61 14.54
C PRO A 16 -0.93 -4.41 13.84
N LEU A 17 -0.13 -3.46 13.38
CA LEU A 17 -0.62 -2.34 12.59
C LEU A 17 -1.37 -2.91 11.38
N PRO A 18 -2.69 -2.66 11.22
CA PRO A 18 -3.46 -3.14 10.06
C PRO A 18 -2.91 -2.63 8.71
N LEU A 19 -2.10 -1.56 8.75
CA LEU A 19 -1.56 -0.87 7.58
C LEU A 19 -0.79 -1.75 6.58
N ALA A 20 -0.10 -2.80 7.01
CA ALA A 20 0.80 -3.54 6.11
C ALA A 20 0.06 -4.44 5.10
N ALA A 21 -1.10 -4.99 5.48
CA ALA A 21 -1.93 -5.78 4.57
C ALA A 21 -2.70 -4.86 3.62
N ASP A 22 -3.28 -3.79 4.16
CA ASP A 22 -4.07 -2.81 3.41
C ASP A 22 -3.25 -2.11 2.32
N THR A 23 -1.98 -1.77 2.61
CA THR A 23 -1.10 -1.10 1.63
C THR A 23 -0.65 -2.02 0.48
N CYS A 24 -0.45 -3.31 0.74
CA CYS A 24 -0.11 -4.28 -0.31
C CYS A 24 -1.28 -4.45 -1.30
N ASP A 25 -2.50 -4.42 -0.77
CA ASP A 25 -3.74 -4.47 -1.56
C ASP A 25 -3.92 -3.19 -2.39
N ASP A 26 -3.60 -2.03 -1.81
CA ASP A 26 -3.70 -0.74 -2.51
C ASP A 26 -2.71 -0.62 -3.68
N PHE A 27 -1.45 -1.01 -3.49
CA PHE A 27 -0.49 -1.04 -4.61
C PHE A 27 -0.93 -2.03 -5.69
N SER A 28 -1.44 -3.21 -5.31
CA SER A 28 -1.95 -4.19 -6.27
C SER A 28 -3.13 -3.65 -7.10
N ARG A 29 -4.03 -2.87 -6.47
CA ARG A 29 -5.11 -2.15 -7.15
C ARG A 29 -4.58 -1.08 -8.10
N ILE A 30 -3.62 -0.26 -7.68
CA ILE A 30 -3.01 0.76 -8.53
C ILE A 30 -2.36 0.13 -9.77
N LEU A 31 -1.63 -0.98 -9.60
CA LEU A 31 -1.01 -1.69 -10.71
C LEU A 31 -2.05 -2.32 -11.65
N THR A 32 -3.19 -2.74 -11.13
CA THR A 32 -4.32 -3.23 -11.94
C THR A 32 -4.90 -2.10 -12.79
N LEU A 33 -5.20 -0.95 -12.18
CA LEU A 33 -5.66 0.24 -12.91
C LEU A 33 -4.68 0.69 -14.00
N ALA A 34 -3.38 0.63 -13.73
CA ALA A 34 -2.36 0.96 -14.72
C ALA A 34 -2.42 0.02 -15.94
N ARG A 35 -2.52 -1.30 -15.71
CA ARG A 35 -2.63 -2.30 -16.79
C ARG A 35 -3.92 -2.12 -17.59
N ASP A 36 -5.05 -1.92 -16.92
CA ASP A 36 -6.35 -1.72 -17.56
C ASP A 36 -6.38 -0.44 -18.40
N ALA A 37 -5.67 0.60 -17.96
CA ALA A 37 -5.49 1.84 -18.72
C ALA A 37 -4.56 1.68 -19.93
N GLY A 38 -3.89 0.53 -20.09
CA GLY A 38 -2.94 0.24 -21.17
C GLY A 38 -1.52 0.74 -20.89
N MET A 39 -1.14 0.90 -19.62
CA MET A 39 0.24 1.17 -19.22
C MET A 39 1.03 -0.13 -19.14
N LEU A 40 2.30 -0.08 -19.50
CA LEU A 40 3.27 -1.14 -19.25
C LEU A 40 3.75 -1.04 -17.81
N VAL A 41 3.67 -2.17 -17.08
CA VAL A 41 4.21 -2.31 -15.73
C VAL A 41 5.37 -3.29 -15.78
N THR A 42 6.57 -2.84 -15.43
CA THR A 42 7.80 -3.65 -15.43
C THR A 42 8.30 -3.83 -14.00
N LEU A 43 8.75 -5.03 -13.64
CA LEU A 43 9.49 -5.28 -12.40
C LEU A 43 10.97 -5.08 -12.69
N ASP A 44 11.53 -3.96 -12.24
CA ASP A 44 12.92 -3.58 -12.51
C ASP A 44 13.90 -4.30 -11.59
N GLY A 45 13.45 -4.67 -10.39
CA GLY A 45 14.25 -5.43 -9.45
C GLY A 45 13.56 -5.67 -8.11
N GLN A 46 14.23 -6.46 -7.26
CA GLN A 46 13.83 -6.67 -5.89
C GLN A 46 15.09 -6.66 -5.00
N ILE A 47 15.08 -5.80 -3.98
CA ILE A 47 16.15 -5.74 -2.97
C ILE A 47 15.52 -6.11 -1.63
N GLY A 48 15.97 -7.22 -1.05
CA GLY A 48 15.32 -7.79 0.13
C GLY A 48 13.85 -8.12 -0.14
N ARG A 49 12.94 -7.48 0.61
CA ARG A 49 11.48 -7.64 0.46
C ARG A 49 10.83 -6.56 -0.41
N GLU A 50 11.59 -5.55 -0.82
CA GLU A 50 11.09 -4.40 -1.57
C GLU A 50 11.22 -4.64 -3.08
N LYS A 51 10.12 -4.42 -3.81
CA LYS A 51 10.05 -4.55 -5.26
C LYS A 51 10.06 -3.17 -5.89
N TYR A 52 10.89 -2.99 -6.91
CA TYR A 52 10.99 -1.77 -7.70
C TYR A 52 10.30 -1.98 -9.03
N GLN A 53 9.32 -1.13 -9.35
CA GLN A 53 8.52 -1.26 -10.55
C GLN A 53 8.40 0.07 -11.29
N SER A 54 8.59 0.04 -12.60
CA SER A 54 8.35 1.17 -13.49
C SER A 54 6.99 1.04 -14.17
N ILE A 55 6.32 2.18 -14.36
CA ILE A 55 5.07 2.28 -15.12
C ILE A 55 5.30 3.25 -16.28
N ALA A 56 5.17 2.78 -17.52
CA ALA A 56 5.42 3.58 -18.71
C ALA A 56 4.32 3.38 -19.76
N GLY A 57 4.07 4.39 -20.60
CA GLY A 57 3.04 4.32 -21.62
C GLY A 57 2.84 5.66 -22.34
N SER A 58 1.90 5.69 -23.28
CA SER A 58 1.54 6.93 -23.96
C SER A 58 0.80 7.88 -23.01
N LEU A 59 0.84 9.19 -23.30
CA LEU A 59 0.08 10.18 -22.54
C LEU A 59 -1.44 9.91 -22.54
N GLN A 60 -1.95 9.29 -23.60
CA GLN A 60 -3.36 8.92 -23.68
C GLN A 60 -3.70 7.80 -22.68
N ALA A 61 -2.83 6.80 -22.54
CA ALA A 61 -2.97 5.75 -21.53
C ALA A 61 -2.83 6.32 -20.13
N PHE A 62 -1.86 7.21 -19.91
CA PHE A 62 -1.68 7.90 -18.63
C PHE A 62 -2.93 8.70 -18.24
N ARG A 63 -3.56 9.40 -19.20
CA ARG A 63 -4.82 10.13 -18.96
C ARG A 63 -5.95 9.19 -18.51
N ARG A 64 -6.09 8.02 -19.13
CA ARG A 64 -7.10 7.01 -18.72
C ARG A 64 -6.81 6.48 -17.32
N PHE A 65 -5.55 6.20 -17.00
CA PHE A 65 -5.12 5.78 -15.67
C PHE A 65 -5.48 6.83 -14.61
N ALA A 66 -5.11 8.10 -14.84
CA ALA A 66 -5.40 9.18 -13.91
C ALA A 66 -6.92 9.37 -13.70
N GLN A 67 -7.73 9.21 -14.74
CA GLN A 67 -9.19 9.22 -14.61
C GLN A 67 -9.69 8.07 -13.71
N ALA A 68 -9.28 6.84 -14.02
CA ALA A 68 -9.71 5.66 -13.26
C ALA A 68 -9.25 5.70 -11.79
N LEU A 69 -8.06 6.22 -11.52
CA LEU A 69 -7.54 6.43 -10.16
C LEU A 69 -8.42 7.41 -9.38
N ARG A 70 -8.81 8.55 -9.98
CA ARG A 70 -9.72 9.51 -9.34
C ARG A 70 -11.09 8.91 -9.06
N ASP A 71 -11.66 8.18 -10.02
CA ASP A 71 -12.98 7.57 -9.88
C ASP A 71 -12.99 6.49 -8.79
N THR A 72 -11.86 5.83 -8.56
CA THR A 72 -11.70 4.82 -7.50
C THR A 72 -11.52 5.50 -6.13
N ALA A 73 -10.77 6.61 -6.05
CA ALA A 73 -10.55 7.33 -4.80
C ALA A 73 -11.77 8.13 -4.31
N ALA A 74 -12.71 8.43 -5.21
CA ALA A 74 -13.96 9.14 -4.89
C ALA A 74 -15.10 8.21 -4.43
N ARG A 75 -14.86 6.90 -4.37
CA ARG A 75 -15.81 5.88 -3.91
C ARG A 75 -15.50 5.49 -2.47
#